data_AF-A0A436ZPL1-F1
#
_entry.id   AF-A0A436ZPL1-F1
#
_cell.length_a   1.000
_cell.length_b   1.000
_cell.length_c   1.000
_cell.angle_alpha   90.00
_cell.angle_beta   90.00
_cell.angle_gamma   90.00
#
_symmetry.space_group_name_H-M   'P 1'
#
loop_
_entity.id
_entity.type
_entity.pdbx_description
1 polymer ?
#
loop_
_entity_poly.entity_id
_entity_poly.type
_entity_poly.pdbx_seq_one_letter_code
_entity_poly.pdbx_strand_id
1 'polypeptide(L)'
;MGPQRLRKTRNRTRDLDQISSDIHHPRRLEQHLSTLPLEDLPALGQLYCTPCAKFLESQHALAHHQRSKTHKKRLKLLKEPAYSHEEANAAVGQGTDNGIAAFRVNPEDVIDRVSRDRIMALKKASSTGRAESLSSEMEVEVEQQIEAPRLVEQAYDDDL
;
A
#
# COMPACT_ATOMS: atom_id res chain seq x y z
N MET A 1 -23.45 16.41 -25.95
CA MET A 1 -22.04 16.00 -26.13
C MET A 1 -21.14 17.06 -25.52
N GLY A 2 -20.30 16.71 -24.53
CA GLY A 2 -19.41 17.67 -23.86
C GLY A 2 -18.19 18.07 -24.72
N PRO A 3 -17.33 18.97 -24.23
CA PRO A 3 -16.17 19.45 -24.97
C PRO A 3 -15.20 18.30 -25.27
N GLN A 4 -15.15 17.87 -26.54
CA GLN A 4 -14.33 16.76 -27.02
C GLN A 4 -12.82 16.97 -26.79
N ARG A 5 -12.36 18.23 -26.71
CA ARG A 5 -10.95 18.57 -26.46
C ARG A 5 -10.43 18.03 -25.12
N LEU A 6 -11.26 18.02 -24.08
CA LEU A 6 -10.85 17.59 -22.74
C LEU A 6 -10.74 16.07 -22.63
N ARG A 7 -11.55 15.33 -23.40
CA ARG A 7 -11.58 13.86 -23.38
C ARG A 7 -10.47 13.21 -24.22
N LYS A 8 -9.58 14.00 -24.82
CA LYS A 8 -8.46 13.50 -25.62
C LYS A 8 -7.42 12.83 -24.72
N THR A 9 -6.79 11.76 -25.24
CA THR A 9 -5.78 10.97 -24.53
C THR A 9 -4.63 11.81 -23.99
N ARG A 10 -4.15 12.80 -24.75
CA ARG A 10 -3.06 13.72 -24.33
C ARG A 10 -3.38 14.51 -23.05
N ASN A 11 -4.65 14.78 -22.78
CA ASN A 11 -5.09 15.59 -21.64
C ASN A 11 -5.69 14.74 -20.52
N ARG A 12 -5.56 13.40 -20.60
CA ARG A 12 -6.15 12.48 -19.63
C ARG A 12 -5.40 12.56 -18.31
N THR A 13 -6.15 12.76 -17.24
CA THR A 13 -5.65 12.70 -15.87
C THR A 13 -5.74 11.28 -15.33
N ARG A 14 -5.18 11.06 -14.14
CA ARG A 14 -5.31 9.79 -13.43
C ARG A 14 -6.76 9.42 -13.14
N ASP A 15 -7.06 8.15 -13.36
CA ASP A 15 -8.40 7.60 -13.21
C ASP A 15 -8.70 7.23 -11.74
N LEU A 16 -9.98 6.96 -11.43
CA LEU A 16 -10.44 6.73 -10.05
C LEU A 16 -9.90 5.43 -9.44
N ASP A 17 -9.88 4.37 -10.24
CA ASP A 17 -9.32 3.05 -9.94
C ASP A 17 -7.82 3.12 -9.63
N GLN A 18 -7.06 3.88 -10.44
CA GLN A 18 -5.64 4.12 -10.19
C GLN A 18 -5.43 4.81 -8.85
N ILE A 19 -6.20 5.87 -8.56
CA ILE A 19 -6.09 6.62 -7.30
C ILE A 19 -6.51 5.76 -6.09
N SER A 20 -7.57 4.97 -6.22
CA SER A 20 -7.97 4.02 -5.17
C SER A 20 -6.83 3.05 -4.87
N SER A 21 -6.19 2.52 -5.90
CA SER A 21 -5.04 1.61 -5.74
C SER A 21 -3.80 2.29 -5.13
N ASP A 22 -3.57 3.56 -5.45
CA ASP A 22 -2.49 4.38 -4.87
C ASP A 22 -2.73 4.63 -3.36
N ILE A 23 -4.00 4.80 -2.95
CA ILE A 23 -4.37 4.95 -1.53
C ILE A 23 -4.14 3.64 -0.77
N HIS A 24 -4.46 2.49 -1.37
CA HIS A 24 -4.23 1.19 -0.73
C HIS A 24 -2.75 0.78 -0.72
N HIS A 25 -1.98 1.21 -1.71
CA HIS A 25 -0.57 0.86 -1.88
C HIS A 25 0.30 2.12 -2.02
N PRO A 26 0.76 2.72 -0.90
CA PRO A 26 1.49 4.00 -0.94
C PRO A 26 2.80 3.91 -1.74
N ARG A 27 3.44 2.74 -1.78
CA ARG A 27 4.64 2.49 -2.61
C ARG A 27 4.41 2.80 -4.09
N ARG A 28 3.21 2.51 -4.62
CA ARG A 28 2.86 2.80 -6.03
C ARG A 28 2.78 4.29 -6.28
N LEU A 29 2.20 5.02 -5.32
CA LEU A 29 2.11 6.47 -5.36
C LEU A 29 3.52 7.09 -5.36
N GLU A 30 4.40 6.66 -4.46
CA GLU A 30 5.79 7.12 -4.38
C GLU A 30 6.56 6.89 -5.68
N GLN A 31 6.44 5.68 -6.24
CA GLN A 31 7.03 5.34 -7.53
C GLN A 31 6.55 6.30 -8.62
N HIS A 32 5.23 6.54 -8.72
CA HIS A 32 4.71 7.50 -9.68
C HIS A 32 5.25 8.92 -9.45
N LEU A 33 5.24 9.41 -8.21
CA LEU A 33 5.74 10.76 -7.93
C LEU A 33 7.22 10.89 -8.30
N SER A 34 8.02 9.83 -8.13
CA SER A 34 9.43 9.81 -8.53
C SER A 34 9.66 9.85 -10.04
N THR A 35 8.68 9.44 -10.85
CA THR A 35 8.79 9.52 -12.32
C THR A 35 8.59 10.93 -12.87
N LEU A 36 8.01 11.83 -12.07
CA LEU A 36 7.69 13.18 -12.50
C LEU A 36 8.90 14.11 -12.28
N PRO A 37 9.29 14.92 -13.28
CA PRO A 37 10.38 15.88 -13.13
C PRO A 37 9.97 17.01 -12.16
N LEU A 38 10.65 17.11 -11.02
CA LEU A 38 10.31 18.05 -9.94
C LEU A 38 10.28 19.52 -10.40
N GLU A 39 11.12 19.89 -11.36
CA GLU A 39 11.27 21.26 -11.88
C GLU A 39 10.03 21.75 -12.64
N ASP A 40 9.31 20.84 -13.31
CA ASP A 40 8.12 21.18 -14.10
C ASP A 40 6.84 21.23 -13.24
N LEU A 41 6.92 20.75 -12.00
CA LEU A 41 5.78 20.64 -11.11
C LEU A 41 5.61 21.92 -10.26
N PRO A 42 4.36 22.35 -10.01
CA PRO A 42 4.14 23.49 -9.12
C PRO A 42 4.59 23.14 -7.70
N ALA A 43 5.16 24.14 -7.00
CA ALA A 43 5.76 23.99 -5.68
C ALA A 43 6.81 22.87 -5.60
N LEU A 44 7.54 22.60 -6.69
CA LEU A 44 8.55 21.53 -6.77
C LEU A 44 8.00 20.15 -6.35
N GLY A 45 6.71 19.90 -6.59
CA GLY A 45 6.05 18.66 -6.25
C GLY A 45 5.75 18.45 -4.76
N GLN A 46 6.05 19.41 -3.88
CA GLN A 46 5.89 19.26 -2.43
C GLN A 46 4.41 19.20 -1.99
N LEU A 47 3.54 19.91 -2.69
CA LEU A 47 2.14 20.11 -2.30
C LEU A 47 1.19 19.33 -3.21
N TYR A 48 1.05 18.04 -2.91
CA TYR A 48 0.24 17.11 -3.70
C TYR A 48 -1.05 16.72 -2.97
N CYS A 49 -2.16 16.72 -3.71
CA CYS A 49 -3.44 16.18 -3.23
C CYS A 49 -3.70 14.81 -3.86
N THR A 50 -3.54 13.75 -3.07
CA THR A 50 -3.74 12.35 -3.48
C THR A 50 -5.09 12.06 -4.13
N PRO A 51 -6.26 12.36 -3.52
CA PRO A 51 -7.55 11.96 -4.09
C PRO A 51 -7.88 12.67 -5.42
N CYS A 52 -7.34 13.87 -5.62
CA CYS A 52 -7.55 14.65 -6.85
C CYS A 52 -6.40 14.51 -7.87
N ALA A 53 -5.33 13.80 -7.52
CA ALA A 53 -4.11 13.67 -8.31
C ALA A 53 -3.61 15.00 -8.89
N LYS A 54 -3.55 16.05 -8.05
CA LYS A 54 -3.22 17.42 -8.47
C LYS A 54 -2.18 18.04 -7.56
N PHE A 55 -1.19 18.68 -8.16
CA PHE A 55 -0.23 19.53 -7.47
C PHE A 55 -0.75 20.97 -7.35
N LEU A 56 -0.41 21.61 -6.24
CA LEU A 56 -0.84 22.95 -5.89
C LEU A 56 0.38 23.82 -5.60
N GLU A 57 0.23 25.14 -5.73
CA GLU A 57 1.34 26.09 -5.63
C GLU A 57 1.72 26.47 -4.19
N SER A 58 0.75 26.49 -3.26
CA SER A 58 0.92 26.99 -1.89
C SER A 58 0.09 26.18 -0.88
N GLN A 59 0.51 26.22 0.38
CA GLN A 59 -0.21 25.52 1.46
C GLN A 59 -1.63 26.06 1.63
N HIS A 60 -1.83 27.38 1.43
CA HIS A 60 -3.15 27.99 1.44
C HIS A 60 -4.05 27.45 0.32
N ALA A 61 -3.51 27.28 -0.89
CA ALA A 61 -4.25 26.68 -2.00
C ALA A 61 -4.64 25.23 -1.71
N LEU A 62 -3.78 24.46 -1.03
CA LEU A 62 -4.07 23.10 -0.58
C LEU A 62 -5.21 23.06 0.43
N ALA A 63 -5.14 23.89 1.48
CA ALA A 63 -6.21 23.99 2.47
C ALA A 63 -7.55 24.42 1.84
N HIS A 64 -7.54 25.38 0.92
CA HIS A 64 -8.73 25.80 0.20
C HIS A 64 -9.27 24.71 -0.73
N HIS A 65 -8.38 24.01 -1.44
CA HIS A 65 -8.73 22.89 -2.31
C HIS A 65 -9.44 21.77 -1.53
N GLN A 66 -8.93 21.38 -0.36
CA GLN A 66 -9.56 20.35 0.48
C GLN A 66 -10.98 20.73 0.92
N ARG A 67 -11.23 22.01 1.20
CA ARG A 67 -12.56 22.52 1.60
C ARG A 67 -13.54 22.63 0.42
N SER A 68 -13.03 22.68 -0.80
CA SER A 68 -13.81 22.89 -2.02
C SER A 68 -14.78 21.73 -2.32
N LYS A 69 -15.85 22.04 -3.07
CA LYS A 69 -16.87 21.06 -3.45
C LYS A 69 -16.32 19.97 -4.36
N THR A 70 -15.35 20.28 -5.23
CA THR A 70 -14.78 19.31 -6.17
C THR A 70 -14.02 18.21 -5.44
N HIS A 71 -13.20 18.60 -4.44
CA HIS A 71 -12.50 17.65 -3.58
C HIS A 71 -13.47 16.79 -2.77
N LYS A 72 -14.47 17.40 -2.12
CA LYS A 72 -15.49 16.68 -1.35
C LYS A 72 -16.28 15.67 -2.21
N LYS A 73 -16.59 16.02 -3.46
CA LYS A 73 -17.21 15.09 -4.42
C LYS A 73 -16.28 13.92 -4.75
N ARG A 74 -14.98 14.19 -4.95
CA ARG A 74 -13.98 13.16 -5.24
C ARG A 74 -13.84 12.17 -4.08
N LEU A 75 -13.81 12.66 -2.84
CA LEU A 75 -13.79 11.82 -1.66
C LEU A 75 -15.03 10.91 -1.56
N LYS A 76 -16.22 11.40 -1.94
CA LYS A 76 -17.42 10.56 -1.99
C LYS A 76 -17.29 9.43 -3.01
N LEU A 77 -16.79 9.74 -4.22
CA LEU A 77 -16.57 8.73 -5.26
C LEU A 77 -15.53 7.68 -4.86
N LEU A 78 -14.49 8.07 -4.11
CA LEU A 78 -13.45 7.14 -3.65
C LEU A 78 -13.89 6.25 -2.47
N LYS A 79 -15.02 6.55 -1.82
CA LYS A 79 -15.61 5.67 -0.80
C LYS A 79 -16.28 4.45 -1.40
N GLU A 80 -16.77 4.57 -2.63
CA GLU A 80 -17.31 3.45 -3.38
C GLU A 80 -16.15 2.62 -3.94
N PRO A 81 -16.28 1.29 -4.00
CA PRO A 81 -15.26 0.44 -4.63
C PRO A 81 -15.11 0.86 -6.09
N ALA A 82 -13.86 0.95 -6.56
CA ALA A 82 -13.59 1.31 -7.93
C ALA A 82 -14.08 0.21 -8.87
N TYR A 83 -14.80 0.60 -9.92
CA TYR A 83 -15.28 -0.32 -10.95
C TYR A 83 -14.12 -1.07 -11.60
N SER A 84 -14.25 -2.39 -11.67
CA SER A 84 -13.24 -3.28 -12.27
C SER A 84 -13.79 -3.94 -13.54
N HIS A 85 -12.89 -4.28 -14.46
CA HIS A 85 -13.23 -5.08 -15.64
C HIS A 85 -13.79 -6.47 -15.26
N GLU A 86 -13.36 -7.00 -14.12
CA GLU A 86 -13.88 -8.27 -13.59
C GLU A 86 -15.37 -8.18 -13.27
N GLU A 87 -15.82 -7.06 -12.71
CA GLU A 87 -17.23 -6.78 -12.44
C GLU A 87 -18.03 -6.66 -13.75
N ALA A 88 -17.44 -6.00 -14.77
CA ALA A 88 -18.03 -5.93 -16.11
C ALA A 88 -18.26 -7.31 -16.72
N ASN A 89 -17.24 -8.17 -16.64
CA ASN A 89 -17.29 -9.52 -17.16
C ASN A 89 -18.31 -10.36 -16.38
N ALA A 90 -18.31 -10.27 -15.06
CA ALA A 90 -19.28 -10.96 -14.20
C ALA A 90 -20.73 -10.56 -14.53
N ALA A 91 -20.99 -9.27 -14.82
CA ALA A 91 -22.31 -8.80 -15.23
C ALA A 91 -22.79 -9.38 -16.58
N VAL A 92 -21.85 -9.69 -17.48
CA VAL A 92 -22.13 -10.37 -18.76
C VAL A 92 -22.20 -11.90 -18.59
N GLY A 93 -21.95 -12.42 -17.38
CA GLY A 93 -21.87 -13.85 -17.10
C GLY A 93 -20.52 -14.49 -17.47
N GLN A 94 -19.50 -13.67 -17.75
CA GLN A 94 -18.13 -14.10 -17.96
C GLN A 94 -17.38 -14.05 -16.62
N GLY A 95 -17.54 -15.08 -15.80
CA GLY A 95 -16.75 -15.26 -14.58
C GLY A 95 -15.76 -16.39 -14.74
N THR A 96 -14.59 -16.29 -14.10
CA THR A 96 -13.78 -17.48 -13.83
C THR A 96 -14.35 -18.16 -12.59
N ASP A 97 -15.08 -19.26 -12.78
CA ASP A 97 -15.37 -20.22 -11.70
C ASP A 97 -14.11 -21.04 -11.42
N ASN A 98 -13.05 -20.33 -11.05
CA ASN A 98 -11.97 -20.95 -10.32
C ASN A 98 -12.59 -21.23 -8.96
N GLY A 99 -13.30 -22.37 -8.82
CA GLY A 99 -13.90 -22.79 -7.56
C GLY A 99 -12.91 -22.66 -6.41
N ILE A 100 -13.36 -22.72 -5.14
CA ILE A 100 -12.49 -22.52 -3.95
C ILE A 100 -11.12 -23.08 -4.26
N ALA A 101 -10.12 -22.21 -4.39
CA ALA A 101 -8.77 -22.62 -4.67
C ALA A 101 -8.36 -23.45 -3.45
N ALA A 102 -8.65 -24.74 -3.48
CA ALA A 102 -7.99 -25.74 -2.68
C ALA A 102 -6.57 -25.62 -3.19
N PHE A 103 -5.81 -24.71 -2.57
CA PHE A 103 -4.39 -24.67 -2.69
C PHE A 103 -3.97 -26.05 -2.21
N ARG A 104 -3.88 -26.99 -3.16
CA ARG A 104 -3.41 -28.35 -2.92
C ARG A 104 -1.94 -28.16 -2.66
N VAL A 105 -1.65 -27.81 -1.42
CA VAL A 105 -0.31 -27.93 -0.89
C VAL A 105 -0.04 -29.41 -0.91
N ASN A 106 0.69 -29.88 -1.91
CA ASN A 106 1.21 -31.24 -1.83
C ASN A 106 2.19 -31.20 -0.64
N PRO A 107 2.01 -32.09 0.36
CA PRO A 107 2.89 -32.09 1.53
C PRO A 107 4.36 -32.28 1.13
N GLU A 108 4.62 -32.98 0.03
CA GLU A 108 5.95 -33.13 -0.59
C GLU A 108 6.58 -31.78 -0.96
N ASP A 109 5.83 -30.86 -1.57
CA ASP A 109 6.33 -29.54 -1.97
C ASP A 109 6.73 -28.67 -0.75
N VAL A 110 6.09 -28.88 0.40
CA VAL A 110 6.43 -28.18 1.66
C VAL A 110 7.67 -28.79 2.28
N ILE A 111 7.74 -30.13 2.34
CA ILE A 111 8.90 -30.86 2.87
C ILE A 111 10.15 -30.51 2.05
N ASP A 112 10.05 -30.44 0.73
CA ASP A 112 11.14 -30.08 -0.17
C ASP A 112 11.61 -28.62 0.01
N ARG A 113 10.69 -27.69 0.27
CA ARG A 113 11.05 -26.30 0.57
C ARG A 113 11.76 -26.19 1.92
N VAL A 114 11.19 -26.77 2.98
CA VAL A 114 11.77 -26.72 4.34
C VAL A 114 13.14 -27.39 4.38
N SER A 115 13.30 -28.54 3.72
CA SER A 115 14.59 -29.24 3.64
C SER A 115 15.61 -28.45 2.84
N ARG A 116 15.22 -27.86 1.70
CA ARG A 116 16.08 -26.98 0.90
C ARG A 116 16.52 -25.75 1.68
N ASP A 117 15.61 -25.10 2.40
CA ASP A 117 15.90 -23.92 3.22
C ASP A 117 16.85 -24.28 4.38
N ARG A 118 16.66 -25.44 5.02
CA ARG A 118 17.55 -25.96 6.05
C ARG A 118 18.96 -26.26 5.52
N ILE A 119 19.05 -26.87 4.32
CA ILE A 119 20.33 -27.10 3.64
C ILE A 119 21.00 -25.78 3.27
N MET A 120 20.24 -24.81 2.75
CA MET A 120 20.77 -23.48 2.44
C MET A 120 21.23 -22.73 3.69
N ALA A 121 20.51 -22.83 4.80
CA ALA A 121 20.89 -22.23 6.07
C ALA A 121 22.16 -22.86 6.66
N LEU A 122 22.29 -24.20 6.63
CA LEU A 122 23.50 -24.90 7.06
C LEU A 122 24.70 -24.52 6.18
N LYS A 123 24.50 -24.47 4.85
CA LYS A 123 25.55 -24.07 3.91
C LYS A 123 25.96 -22.61 4.12
N LYS A 124 25.00 -21.73 4.39
CA LYS A 124 25.26 -20.33 4.75
C LYS A 124 26.04 -20.21 6.07
N ALA A 125 25.64 -20.93 7.12
CA ALA A 125 26.35 -20.94 8.40
C ALA A 125 27.79 -21.46 8.27
N SER A 126 28.01 -22.50 7.45
CA SER A 126 29.35 -23.01 7.15
C SER A 126 30.19 -22.01 6.35
N SER A 127 29.58 -21.22 5.47
CA SER A 127 30.27 -20.20 4.67
C SER A 127 30.65 -18.95 5.48
N THR A 128 29.93 -18.67 6.57
CA THR A 128 30.16 -17.48 7.41
C THR A 128 31.12 -17.73 8.58
N GLY A 129 31.67 -18.93 8.76
CA GLY A 129 32.69 -19.23 9.77
C GLY A 129 32.30 -18.90 11.23
N ARG A 130 30.99 -18.88 11.55
CA ARG A 130 30.45 -18.38 12.82
C ARG A 130 29.89 -19.50 13.72
N ALA A 131 30.56 -20.65 13.74
CA ALA A 131 30.09 -21.82 14.48
C ALA A 131 30.60 -21.91 15.93
N GLU A 132 31.53 -21.06 16.37
CA GLU A 132 32.12 -21.14 17.72
C GLU A 132 31.79 -19.94 18.64
N SER A 133 31.09 -18.90 18.17
CA SER A 133 30.87 -17.67 18.96
C SER A 133 29.39 -17.40 19.31
N LEU A 134 28.55 -18.44 19.38
CA LEU A 134 27.10 -18.32 19.58
C LEU A 134 26.60 -18.99 20.87
N SER A 135 27.49 -19.29 21.82
CA SER A 135 27.12 -19.73 23.16
C SER A 135 27.29 -18.64 24.24
N SER A 136 27.93 -17.50 23.94
CA SER A 136 28.20 -16.45 24.94
C SER A 136 27.39 -15.16 24.76
N GLU A 137 26.67 -14.98 23.65
CA GLU A 137 25.89 -13.75 23.39
C GLU A 137 24.39 -13.91 23.69
N MET A 138 23.93 -15.13 24.02
CA MET A 138 22.51 -15.45 24.24
C MET A 138 22.05 -15.32 25.70
N GLU A 139 22.96 -15.00 26.63
CA GLU A 139 22.62 -14.76 28.05
C GLU A 139 22.32 -13.28 28.37
N VAL A 140 22.60 -12.34 27.46
CA VAL A 140 22.46 -10.89 27.74
C VAL A 140 21.12 -10.29 27.27
N GLU A 141 20.38 -10.93 26.36
CA GLU A 141 19.11 -10.39 25.82
C GLU A 141 17.84 -10.86 26.56
N VAL A 142 17.92 -11.89 27.42
CA VAL A 142 16.76 -12.43 28.13
C VAL A 142 16.35 -11.57 29.34
N GLU A 143 17.25 -10.77 29.92
CA GLU A 143 16.95 -9.93 31.09
C GLU A 143 16.27 -8.59 30.77
N GLN A 144 16.28 -8.12 29.52
CA GLN A 144 15.75 -6.79 29.16
C GLN A 144 14.27 -6.78 28.77
N GLN A 145 13.59 -7.93 28.74
CA GLN A 145 12.21 -8.07 28.26
C GLN A 145 11.15 -8.23 29.37
N ILE A 146 11.52 -8.14 30.65
CA ILE A 146 10.57 -8.33 31.77
C ILE A 146 9.89 -7.02 32.22
N GLU A 147 10.38 -5.84 31.81
CA GLU A 147 9.73 -4.56 32.17
C GLU A 147 8.60 -4.20 31.19
N ALA A 148 7.42 -4.79 31.38
CA ALA A 148 6.18 -4.32 30.79
C ALA A 148 5.68 -3.07 31.53
N PRO A 149 5.53 -1.89 30.90
CA PRO A 149 4.81 -0.79 31.52
C PRO A 149 3.30 -1.03 31.45
N ARG A 150 2.74 -1.39 32.60
CA ARG A 150 1.35 -1.06 32.97
C ARG A 150 1.13 0.46 32.88
N LEU A 151 -0.15 0.86 32.75
CA LEU A 151 -0.70 2.22 32.61
C LEU A 151 -0.93 2.58 31.12
N VAL A 152 -2.15 2.66 30.60
CA VAL A 152 -3.29 3.44 31.09
C VAL A 152 -4.61 2.77 30.72
N GLU A 153 -5.29 2.20 31.73
CA GLU A 153 -6.75 2.20 31.79
C GLU A 153 -7.14 3.57 32.37
N GLN A 154 -7.80 4.42 31.57
CA GLN A 154 -8.64 5.57 31.98
C GLN A 154 -8.90 6.46 30.76
N ALA A 155 -9.87 6.10 29.93
CA ALA A 155 -10.53 7.03 28.99
C ALA A 155 -11.87 6.44 28.46
N TYR A 156 -12.64 5.81 29.33
CA TYR A 156 -14.06 5.57 29.13
C TYR A 156 -14.74 5.89 30.45
N ASP A 157 -15.36 7.07 30.50
CA ASP A 157 -16.47 7.50 31.37
C ASP A 157 -16.43 9.04 31.42
N ASP A 158 -17.18 9.69 30.52
CA ASP A 158 -17.74 11.04 30.69
C ASP A 158 -18.72 11.30 29.51
N ASP A 159 -19.81 10.53 29.50
CA ASP A 159 -21.09 10.88 28.85
C ASP A 159 -22.11 11.18 29.97
N LEU A 160 -22.26 12.47 30.29
CA LEU A 160 -23.44 13.05 30.96
C LEU A 160 -23.57 14.54 30.64
#